data_AF-A0A7S2PA36-F1
#
_entry.id   AF-A0A7S2PA36-F1
#
_cell.length_a   1.000
_cell.length_b   1.000
_cell.length_c   1.000
_cell.angle_alpha   90.00
_cell.angle_beta   90.00
_cell.angle_gamma   90.00
#
_symmetry.space_group_name_H-M   'P 1'
#
loop_
_entity.id
_entity.type
_entity.pdbx_description
1 polymer ?
#
loop_
_entity_poly.entity_id
_entity_poly.type
_entity_poly.pdbx_seq_one_letter_code
_entity_poly.pdbx_strand_id
1 'polypeptide(L)'
;MLSSSSSSLLMVIKILLTLASITSLTESFSTVSLTQRSNNFNIICPPSSWSSSSCLHAISNPLRRRQRSSSSTDTTTTTEDTTKNKRQAKHSNLIQHITSITDYKDHVVDETHNITVVRFYSHFCRSCRASEPHFFQLARDFQNHNVNFVEVPLTPSTKVLHDALGVPSLPWTHIYHPEAGLVEERKVSKKFIEEVRSALRCYVYGECDVEEDAPADCRVVYGECAIDDFDDDGGGSGSVE
;
A
#
# COMPACT_ATOMS: atom_id res chain seq x y z
N MET A 1 25.68 0.02 -51.04
CA MET A 1 25.17 0.66 -49.81
C MET A 1 23.86 1.37 -50.13
N LEU A 2 22.70 0.75 -49.86
CA LEU A 2 21.35 1.36 -49.88
C LEU A 2 20.34 0.24 -49.49
N SER A 3 20.12 -0.01 -48.20
CA SER A 3 19.04 -0.93 -47.77
C SER A 3 18.52 -0.71 -46.34
N SER A 4 19.00 0.30 -45.59
CA SER A 4 18.63 0.42 -44.17
C SER A 4 17.43 1.32 -43.88
N SER A 5 16.90 2.05 -44.88
CA SER A 5 15.82 3.04 -44.67
C SER A 5 14.41 2.47 -44.78
N SER A 6 14.24 1.27 -45.34
CA SER A 6 12.91 0.69 -45.61
C SER A 6 12.24 0.14 -44.34
N SER A 7 13.00 -0.31 -43.36
CA SER A 7 12.47 -0.94 -42.13
C SER A 7 11.83 0.08 -41.18
N SER A 8 12.41 1.28 -41.08
CA SER A 8 11.88 2.34 -40.21
C SER A 8 10.57 2.92 -40.76
N LEU A 9 10.46 3.07 -42.08
CA LEU A 9 9.24 3.57 -42.72
C LEU A 9 8.06 2.61 -42.54
N LEU A 10 8.32 1.31 -42.65
CA LEU A 10 7.31 0.25 -42.44
C LEU A 10 6.80 0.22 -41.00
N MET A 11 7.64 0.53 -40.00
CA MET A 11 7.20 0.63 -38.61
C MET A 11 6.26 1.81 -38.39
N VAL A 12 6.57 2.98 -38.95
CA VAL A 12 5.73 4.18 -38.81
C VAL A 12 4.36 3.99 -39.46
N ILE A 13 4.32 3.35 -40.65
CA ILE A 13 3.05 3.07 -41.34
C ILE A 13 2.19 2.10 -40.54
N LYS A 14 2.77 1.07 -39.90
CA LYS A 14 2.02 0.14 -39.04
C LYS A 14 1.44 0.83 -37.81
N ILE A 15 2.19 1.72 -37.16
CA ILE A 15 1.72 2.48 -35.99
C ILE A 15 0.55 3.39 -36.37
N LEU A 16 0.64 4.09 -37.50
CA LEU A 16 -0.44 4.98 -37.97
C LEU A 16 -1.72 4.19 -38.32
N LEU A 17 -1.59 3.01 -38.93
CA LEU A 17 -2.74 2.15 -39.23
C LEU A 17 -3.41 1.58 -37.97
N THR A 18 -2.64 1.28 -36.92
CA THR A 18 -3.22 0.78 -35.66
C THR A 18 -4.01 1.84 -34.90
N LEU A 19 -3.59 3.11 -34.96
CA LEU A 19 -4.29 4.21 -34.26
C LEU A 19 -5.64 4.54 -34.91
N ALA A 20 -5.78 4.36 -36.23
CA ALA A 20 -7.03 4.62 -36.95
C ALA A 20 -8.15 3.62 -36.61
N SER A 21 -7.82 2.41 -36.13
CA SER A 21 -8.82 1.40 -35.77
C SER A 21 -9.38 1.58 -34.35
N ILE A 22 -8.72 2.36 -33.49
CA ILE A 22 -9.12 2.53 -32.08
C ILE A 22 -10.18 3.64 -31.93
N THR A 23 -10.30 4.53 -32.91
CA THR A 23 -11.24 5.67 -32.86
C THR A 23 -12.70 5.33 -33.19
N SER A 24 -13.07 4.06 -33.38
CA SER A 24 -14.43 3.66 -33.79
C SER A 24 -15.26 2.96 -32.71
N LEU A 25 -14.86 2.99 -31.43
CA LEU A 25 -15.61 2.35 -30.34
C LEU A 25 -15.96 3.33 -29.20
N THR A 26 -16.64 4.43 -29.51
CA THR A 26 -17.30 5.25 -28.49
C THR A 26 -18.66 5.75 -28.97
N GLU A 27 -19.65 4.87 -29.05
CA GLU A 27 -21.07 5.25 -29.01
C GLU A 27 -21.89 4.14 -28.36
N SER A 28 -22.33 4.33 -27.11
CA SER A 28 -23.74 4.20 -26.68
C SER A 28 -23.89 4.45 -25.18
N PHE A 29 -24.39 5.64 -24.86
CA PHE A 29 -25.08 5.94 -23.61
C PHE A 29 -26.44 5.21 -23.61
N SER A 30 -26.84 4.65 -22.47
CA SER A 30 -28.25 4.37 -22.18
C SER A 30 -28.52 4.57 -20.70
N THR A 31 -29.39 5.54 -20.45
CA THR A 31 -29.99 5.91 -19.18
C THR A 31 -30.85 4.78 -18.63
N VAL A 32 -30.56 4.30 -17.41
CA VAL A 32 -31.48 3.45 -16.65
C VAL A 32 -31.86 4.17 -15.36
N SER A 33 -33.14 4.48 -15.29
CA SER A 33 -33.89 5.09 -14.22
C SER A 33 -33.85 4.28 -12.91
N LEU A 34 -33.61 4.96 -11.79
CA LEU A 34 -33.85 4.44 -10.45
C LEU A 34 -35.35 4.17 -10.25
N THR A 35 -35.69 2.90 -10.03
CA THR A 35 -36.91 2.53 -9.30
C THR A 35 -36.54 2.20 -7.86
N GLN A 36 -36.99 3.09 -6.99
CA GLN A 36 -37.00 3.04 -5.54
C GLN A 36 -37.61 1.72 -5.04
N ARG A 37 -36.88 1.01 -4.17
CA ARG A 37 -37.50 0.06 -3.25
C ARG A 37 -36.94 0.27 -1.85
N SER A 38 -37.72 1.03 -1.09
CA SER A 38 -37.75 1.06 0.36
C SER A 38 -37.72 -0.35 0.92
N ASN A 39 -36.88 -0.58 1.94
CA ASN A 39 -37.25 -1.33 3.12
C ASN A 39 -36.31 -1.00 4.28
N ASN A 40 -36.92 -0.44 5.33
CA ASN A 40 -36.45 -0.32 6.71
C ASN A 40 -35.78 -1.61 7.21
N PHE A 41 -34.72 -1.51 8.02
CA PHE A 41 -34.73 -1.98 9.42
C PHE A 41 -33.50 -1.50 10.22
N ASN A 42 -33.83 -0.72 11.24
CA ASN A 42 -33.08 -0.19 12.40
C ASN A 42 -31.71 -0.79 12.77
N ILE A 43 -30.72 0.10 12.89
CA ILE A 43 -29.56 -0.03 13.77
C ILE A 43 -29.96 0.48 15.16
N ILE A 44 -29.80 -0.36 16.18
CA ILE A 44 -29.84 0.01 17.60
C ILE A 44 -28.44 -0.25 18.16
N CYS A 45 -27.72 0.80 18.53
CA CYS A 45 -26.54 0.72 19.40
C CYS A 45 -26.83 1.53 20.68
N PRO A 46 -26.79 0.92 21.88
CA PRO A 46 -27.01 1.64 23.13
C PRO A 46 -25.78 2.48 23.53
N PRO A 47 -25.98 3.62 24.23
CA PRO A 47 -24.89 4.43 24.77
C PRO A 47 -24.61 4.08 26.23
N SER A 48 -23.33 4.03 26.62
CA SER A 48 -22.90 4.30 28.00
C SER A 48 -21.52 4.95 27.95
N SER A 49 -21.51 6.27 27.95
CA SER A 49 -21.43 7.13 29.15
C SER A 49 -19.99 7.31 29.64
N TRP A 50 -19.42 8.43 29.23
CA TRP A 50 -18.30 9.05 29.91
C TRP A 50 -18.64 9.32 31.38
N SER A 51 -17.70 9.01 32.27
CA SER A 51 -17.54 9.80 33.48
C SER A 51 -16.07 9.81 33.89
N SER A 52 -15.48 10.99 33.76
CA SER A 52 -14.18 11.35 34.29
C SER A 52 -14.22 11.34 35.83
N SER A 53 -13.14 10.84 36.44
CA SER A 53 -12.33 11.53 37.47
C SER A 53 -11.70 10.56 38.47
N SER A 54 -10.35 10.58 38.46
CA SER A 54 -9.48 10.66 39.65
C SER A 54 -9.51 9.56 40.71
N CYS A 55 -8.42 8.79 40.77
CA CYS A 55 -7.74 8.43 42.02
C CYS A 55 -6.23 8.30 41.78
N LEU A 56 -5.47 9.18 42.45
CA LEU A 56 -4.01 9.16 42.59
C LEU A 56 -3.56 8.04 43.54
N HIS A 57 -2.23 7.79 43.53
CA HIS A 57 -1.37 6.97 44.41
C HIS A 57 -0.87 5.66 43.79
N ALA A 58 0.39 5.23 43.96
CA ALA A 58 1.66 5.85 44.28
C ALA A 58 2.73 4.75 44.04
N ILE A 59 3.88 5.15 43.52
CA ILE A 59 5.25 4.66 43.79
C ILE A 59 5.44 3.17 44.17
N SER A 60 6.19 2.43 43.33
CA SER A 60 7.47 1.78 43.72
C SER A 60 8.11 1.00 42.56
N ASN A 61 9.29 1.46 42.15
CA ASN A 61 10.25 0.68 41.36
C ASN A 61 10.91 -0.37 42.28
N PRO A 62 11.39 -1.50 41.73
CA PRO A 62 12.82 -1.75 41.90
C PRO A 62 13.52 -2.30 40.65
N LEU A 63 14.57 -1.57 40.25
CA LEU A 63 15.74 -2.09 39.55
C LEU A 63 16.60 -2.93 40.51
N ARG A 64 17.01 -4.14 40.09
CA ARG A 64 18.29 -4.84 40.40
C ARG A 64 18.14 -6.32 39.97
N ARG A 65 19.12 -7.07 39.49
CA ARG A 65 20.53 -6.86 39.14
C ARG A 65 20.96 -8.15 38.43
N ARG A 66 21.74 -8.01 37.37
CA ARG A 66 22.51 -9.02 36.65
C ARG A 66 23.25 -10.01 37.59
N GLN A 67 23.12 -11.32 37.36
CA GLN A 67 24.18 -12.29 37.68
C GLN A 67 24.45 -13.22 36.49
N ARG A 68 25.74 -13.30 36.18
CA ARG A 68 26.42 -14.23 35.29
C ARG A 68 27.06 -15.26 36.21
N SER A 69 26.81 -16.54 36.00
CA SER A 69 27.66 -17.60 36.55
C SER A 69 27.65 -18.80 35.61
N SER A 70 28.85 -19.11 35.16
CA SER A 70 29.32 -20.31 34.50
C SER A 70 29.19 -21.55 35.39
N SER A 71 28.75 -22.67 34.83
CA SER A 71 29.16 -24.00 35.28
C SER A 71 29.31 -24.90 34.07
N SER A 72 30.57 -25.19 33.77
CA SER A 72 31.04 -26.21 32.83
C SER A 72 30.98 -27.56 33.53
N THR A 73 30.44 -28.59 32.89
CA THR A 73 30.92 -29.97 32.98
C THR A 73 30.55 -30.70 31.69
N ASP A 74 31.59 -31.10 30.96
CA ASP A 74 31.57 -31.95 29.76
C ASP A 74 30.88 -33.29 30.02
N THR A 75 30.17 -33.82 29.01
CA THR A 75 30.53 -35.11 28.38
C THR A 75 29.76 -35.26 27.07
N THR A 76 30.55 -35.40 26.01
CA THR A 76 30.23 -35.73 24.63
C THR A 76 29.32 -36.96 24.50
N THR A 77 28.17 -36.83 23.83
CA THR A 77 27.64 -37.89 22.96
C THR A 77 26.85 -37.23 21.84
N THR A 78 27.41 -37.39 20.64
CA THR A 78 26.89 -37.02 19.33
C THR A 78 25.42 -37.42 19.17
N THR A 79 24.52 -36.44 19.07
CA THR A 79 23.30 -36.55 18.26
C THR A 79 23.07 -35.20 17.60
N GLU A 80 23.19 -35.22 16.28
CA GLU A 80 23.13 -34.07 15.40
C GLU A 80 21.70 -33.51 15.33
N ASP A 81 21.59 -32.25 15.72
CA ASP A 81 20.72 -31.20 15.18
C ASP A 81 19.63 -31.64 14.17
N THR A 82 18.43 -31.99 14.67
CA THR A 82 17.25 -32.23 13.82
C THR A 82 15.97 -31.55 14.35
N THR A 83 16.05 -30.31 14.84
CA THR A 83 14.82 -29.60 15.27
C THR A 83 14.64 -28.16 14.80
N LYS A 84 15.61 -27.56 14.07
CA LYS A 84 15.44 -26.21 13.51
C LYS A 84 14.84 -26.16 12.10
N ASN A 85 14.70 -27.30 11.42
CA ASN A 85 14.45 -27.31 9.96
C ASN A 85 12.97 -27.46 9.55
N LYS A 86 12.01 -27.38 10.48
CA LYS A 86 10.57 -27.52 10.14
C LYS A 86 9.83 -26.19 9.99
N ARG A 87 10.38 -25.07 10.47
CA ARG A 87 9.73 -23.73 10.40
C ARG A 87 10.12 -22.93 9.15
N GLN A 88 11.28 -23.19 8.56
CA GLN A 88 11.75 -22.47 7.36
C GLN A 88 11.11 -22.97 6.06
N ALA A 89 10.80 -24.27 5.95
CA ALA A 89 10.20 -24.85 4.74
C ALA A 89 8.75 -24.40 4.46
N LYS A 90 8.05 -23.78 5.43
CA LYS A 90 6.69 -23.26 5.25
C LYS A 90 6.66 -21.75 4.90
N HIS A 91 7.81 -21.09 4.89
CA HIS A 91 7.93 -19.63 4.80
C HIS A 91 8.18 -19.13 3.37
N SER A 92 8.69 -19.99 2.48
CA SER A 92 9.22 -19.60 1.16
C SER A 92 8.15 -19.30 0.11
N ASN A 93 6.88 -19.61 0.36
CA ASN A 93 5.81 -19.45 -0.64
C ASN A 93 4.92 -18.23 -0.41
N LEU A 94 5.05 -17.56 0.74
CA LEU A 94 4.18 -16.41 1.09
C LEU A 94 4.69 -15.09 0.51
N ILE A 95 6.00 -14.99 0.27
CA ILE A 95 6.64 -13.79 -0.25
C ILE A 95 7.53 -14.21 -1.42
N GLN A 96 7.33 -13.56 -2.56
CA GLN A 96 8.12 -13.80 -3.77
C GLN A 96 9.34 -12.89 -3.79
N HIS A 97 10.52 -13.45 -4.05
CA HIS A 97 11.76 -12.68 -4.16
C HIS A 97 12.08 -12.42 -5.63
N ILE A 98 12.12 -11.14 -6.01
CA ILE A 98 12.31 -10.70 -7.39
C ILE A 98 13.74 -10.20 -7.57
N THR A 99 14.53 -10.89 -8.38
CA THR A 99 15.96 -10.57 -8.57
C THR A 99 16.28 -9.98 -9.95
N SER A 100 15.31 -10.05 -10.87
CA SER A 100 15.41 -9.56 -12.25
C SER A 100 14.28 -8.58 -12.56
N ILE A 101 14.53 -7.69 -13.53
CA ILE A 101 13.55 -6.75 -14.08
C ILE A 101 12.43 -7.51 -14.81
N THR A 102 12.75 -8.64 -15.45
CA THR A 102 11.76 -9.50 -16.11
C THR A 102 10.74 -10.02 -15.10
N ASP A 103 11.23 -10.58 -13.99
CA ASP A 103 10.37 -11.16 -12.96
C ASP A 103 9.52 -10.05 -12.31
N TYR A 104 10.06 -8.84 -12.15
CA TYR A 104 9.28 -7.70 -11.67
C TYR A 104 8.10 -7.38 -12.60
N LYS A 105 8.35 -7.40 -13.91
CA LYS A 105 7.30 -7.15 -14.88
C LYS A 105 6.22 -8.24 -14.77
N ASP A 106 6.62 -9.50 -14.78
CA ASP A 106 5.70 -10.64 -14.79
C ASP A 106 4.85 -10.70 -13.51
N HIS A 107 5.42 -10.37 -12.35
CA HIS A 107 4.76 -10.51 -11.05
C HIS A 107 4.10 -9.24 -10.50
N VAL A 108 4.44 -8.06 -11.03
CA VAL A 108 3.91 -6.78 -10.52
C VAL A 108 3.19 -5.98 -11.60
N VAL A 109 3.75 -5.90 -12.80
CA VAL A 109 3.21 -5.07 -13.89
C VAL A 109 2.12 -5.80 -14.66
N ASP A 110 2.35 -7.08 -14.97
CA ASP A 110 1.44 -7.91 -15.76
C ASP A 110 0.40 -8.64 -14.86
N GLU A 111 0.45 -8.44 -13.54
CA GLU A 111 -0.54 -8.96 -12.59
C GLU A 111 -1.86 -8.17 -12.70
N THR A 112 -2.97 -8.90 -12.86
CA THR A 112 -4.28 -8.35 -13.24
C THR A 112 -5.40 -8.77 -12.31
N HIS A 113 -5.15 -9.69 -11.37
CA HIS A 113 -6.20 -10.26 -10.52
C HIS A 113 -5.98 -9.95 -9.04
N ASN A 114 -4.73 -9.73 -8.63
CA ASN A 114 -4.37 -9.61 -7.22
C ASN A 114 -3.76 -8.24 -6.93
N ILE A 115 -4.06 -7.71 -5.74
CA ILE A 115 -3.35 -6.54 -5.22
C ILE A 115 -1.91 -6.96 -4.92
N THR A 116 -0.94 -6.21 -5.40
CA THR A 116 0.47 -6.56 -5.22
C THR A 116 1.18 -5.56 -4.31
N VAL A 117 1.71 -6.05 -3.19
CA VAL A 117 2.46 -5.26 -2.22
C VAL A 117 3.94 -5.55 -2.39
N VAL A 118 4.69 -4.54 -2.85
CA VAL A 118 6.11 -4.65 -3.13
C VAL A 118 6.92 -3.97 -2.05
N ARG A 119 7.80 -4.71 -1.37
CA ARG A 119 8.79 -4.17 -0.44
C ARG A 119 10.17 -4.06 -1.10
N PHE A 120 10.70 -2.85 -1.15
CA PHE A 120 12.07 -2.58 -1.54
C PHE A 120 12.99 -2.62 -0.32
N TYR A 121 14.07 -3.38 -0.40
CA TYR A 121 14.99 -3.56 0.73
C TYR A 121 16.46 -3.73 0.32
N SER A 122 17.37 -3.73 1.29
CA SER A 122 18.78 -4.08 1.08
C SER A 122 19.28 -4.99 2.21
N HIS A 123 20.20 -5.90 1.88
CA HIS A 123 20.81 -6.82 2.85
C HIS A 123 21.65 -6.12 3.92
N PHE A 124 22.21 -4.94 3.61
CA PHE A 124 23.05 -4.17 4.54
C PHE A 124 22.27 -3.12 5.34
N CYS A 125 20.94 -3.07 5.17
CA CYS A 125 20.07 -2.08 5.78
C CYS A 125 19.48 -2.58 7.12
N ARG A 126 19.89 -1.95 8.23
CA ARG A 126 19.40 -2.31 9.57
C ARG A 126 17.90 -2.13 9.74
N SER A 127 17.33 -1.05 9.19
CA SER A 127 15.89 -0.79 9.23
C SER A 127 15.10 -1.86 8.47
N CYS A 128 15.63 -2.30 7.32
CA CYS A 128 15.03 -3.32 6.47
C CYS A 128 14.93 -4.66 7.20
N ARG A 129 15.99 -5.09 7.87
CA ARG A 129 15.99 -6.28 8.72
C ARG A 129 15.00 -6.18 9.89
N ALA A 130 14.84 -4.99 10.46
CA ALA A 130 13.87 -4.76 11.54
C ALA A 130 12.41 -4.81 11.04
N SER A 131 12.15 -4.38 9.81
CA SER A 131 10.81 -4.41 9.19
C SER A 131 10.38 -5.78 8.66
N GLU A 132 11.34 -6.64 8.28
CA GLU A 132 11.10 -7.96 7.68
C GLU A 132 10.09 -8.85 8.43
N PRO A 133 10.21 -9.09 9.76
CA PRO A 133 9.24 -9.93 10.45
C PRO A 133 7.83 -9.33 10.49
N HIS A 134 7.71 -8.01 10.39
CA HIS A 134 6.42 -7.30 10.35
C HIS A 134 5.79 -7.36 8.97
N PHE A 135 6.59 -7.24 7.91
CA PHE A 135 6.15 -7.44 6.54
C PHE A 135 5.67 -8.89 6.31
N PHE A 136 6.38 -9.86 6.86
CA PHE A 136 5.94 -11.25 6.81
C PHE A 136 4.66 -11.52 7.62
N GLN A 137 4.49 -10.84 8.77
CA GLN A 137 3.22 -10.89 9.50
C GLN A 137 2.08 -10.38 8.63
N LEU A 138 2.28 -9.23 7.97
CA LEU A 138 1.31 -8.66 7.04
C LEU A 138 0.95 -9.66 5.93
N ALA A 139 1.95 -10.29 5.29
CA ALA A 139 1.69 -11.29 4.26
C ALA A 139 0.82 -12.47 4.74
N ARG A 140 1.01 -12.92 5.99
CA ARG A 140 0.17 -13.98 6.57
C ARG A 140 -1.25 -13.52 6.87
N ASP A 141 -1.42 -12.28 7.33
CA ASP A 141 -2.73 -11.72 7.63
C ASP A 141 -3.60 -11.67 6.36
N PHE A 142 -2.99 -11.42 5.20
CA PHE A 142 -3.66 -11.27 3.90
C PHE A 142 -3.56 -12.48 2.96
N GLN A 143 -3.05 -13.63 3.41
CA GLN A 143 -2.83 -14.81 2.54
C GLN A 143 -4.09 -15.35 1.85
N ASN A 144 -5.28 -15.04 2.37
CA ASN A 144 -6.58 -15.49 1.84
C ASN A 144 -7.35 -14.37 1.10
N HIS A 145 -6.70 -13.24 0.79
CA HIS A 145 -7.37 -12.01 0.36
C HIS A 145 -6.97 -11.52 -1.04
N ASN A 146 -6.54 -12.41 -1.95
CA ASN A 146 -6.08 -12.04 -3.29
C ASN A 146 -4.99 -10.95 -3.27
N VAL A 147 -4.05 -11.09 -2.32
CA VAL A 147 -2.91 -10.17 -2.18
C VAL A 147 -1.60 -10.94 -2.39
N ASN A 148 -0.78 -10.45 -3.30
CA ASN A 148 0.57 -10.94 -3.56
C ASN A 148 1.59 -10.08 -2.82
N PHE A 149 2.51 -10.73 -2.10
CA PHE A 149 3.61 -10.04 -1.41
C PHE A 149 4.92 -10.33 -2.13
N VAL A 150 5.64 -9.25 -2.44
CA VAL A 150 6.84 -9.28 -3.26
C VAL A 150 7.97 -8.52 -2.58
N GLU A 151 9.18 -9.05 -2.64
CA GLU A 151 10.39 -8.41 -2.15
C GLU A 151 11.40 -8.19 -3.26
N VAL A 152 11.87 -6.95 -3.38
CA VAL A 152 12.86 -6.53 -4.36
C VAL A 152 14.12 -6.07 -3.62
N PRO A 153 15.20 -6.87 -3.60
CA PRO A 153 16.46 -6.46 -3.03
C PRO A 153 17.12 -5.38 -3.91
N LEU A 154 17.84 -4.46 -3.29
CA LEU A 154 18.72 -3.51 -3.98
C LEU A 154 20.04 -4.22 -4.29
N THR A 155 20.18 -4.65 -5.53
CA THR A 155 21.39 -5.26 -6.11
C THR A 155 21.81 -4.46 -7.35
N PRO A 156 23.00 -4.69 -7.92
CA PRO A 156 23.40 -4.03 -9.16
C PRO A 156 22.44 -4.29 -10.33
N SER A 157 21.80 -5.46 -10.40
CA SER A 157 20.85 -5.81 -11.46
C SER A 157 19.50 -5.12 -11.29
N THR A 158 19.04 -4.93 -10.05
CA THR A 158 17.76 -4.28 -9.75
C THR A 158 17.90 -2.77 -9.50
N LYS A 159 19.12 -2.22 -9.42
CA LYS A 159 19.34 -0.79 -9.15
C LYS A 159 18.57 0.10 -10.13
N VAL A 160 18.58 -0.24 -11.41
CA VAL A 160 17.85 0.50 -12.45
C VAL A 160 16.36 0.56 -12.15
N LEU A 161 15.79 -0.53 -11.63
CA LEU A 161 14.39 -0.58 -11.21
C LEU A 161 14.11 0.35 -10.02
N HIS A 162 14.98 0.35 -9.00
CA HIS A 162 14.81 1.25 -7.84
C HIS A 162 14.89 2.72 -8.25
N ASP A 163 15.83 3.07 -9.14
CA ASP A 163 15.99 4.43 -9.65
C ASP A 163 14.80 4.85 -10.53
N ALA A 164 14.35 3.97 -11.44
CA ALA A 164 13.24 4.24 -12.36
C ALA A 164 11.88 4.37 -11.65
N LEU A 165 11.69 3.64 -10.55
CA LEU A 165 10.50 3.73 -9.71
C LEU A 165 10.57 4.87 -8.68
N GLY A 166 11.65 5.66 -8.65
CA GLY A 166 11.75 6.83 -7.77
C GLY A 166 11.81 6.49 -6.28
N VAL A 167 12.27 5.30 -5.90
CA VAL A 167 12.26 4.84 -4.49
C VAL A 167 13.18 5.73 -3.63
N PRO A 168 12.64 6.54 -2.69
CA PRO A 168 13.42 7.60 -2.04
C PRO A 168 14.29 7.09 -0.88
N SER A 169 13.87 6.01 -0.20
CA SER A 169 14.58 5.48 0.98
C SER A 169 14.19 4.05 1.29
N LEU A 170 15.10 3.26 1.87
CA LEU A 170 14.81 1.88 2.27
C LEU A 170 14.55 1.75 3.79
N PRO A 171 13.62 0.90 4.22
CA PRO A 171 12.69 0.12 3.41
C PRO A 171 11.50 0.96 2.90
N TRP A 172 11.12 0.74 1.64
CA TRP A 172 9.97 1.39 0.99
C TRP A 172 8.95 0.35 0.56
N THR A 173 7.68 0.74 0.44
CA THR A 173 6.63 -0.12 -0.09
C THR A 173 5.80 0.59 -1.14
N HIS A 174 5.48 -0.15 -2.20
CA HIS A 174 4.45 0.21 -3.17
C HIS A 174 3.27 -0.75 -3.02
N ILE A 175 2.05 -0.26 -3.22
CA ILE A 175 0.86 -1.09 -3.37
C ILE A 175 0.30 -0.86 -4.76
N TYR A 176 0.12 -1.95 -5.51
CA TYR A 176 -0.47 -1.95 -6.85
C TYR A 176 -1.85 -2.58 -6.81
N HIS A 177 -2.85 -1.85 -7.29
CA HIS A 177 -4.20 -2.36 -7.52
C HIS A 177 -4.31 -2.86 -8.98
N PRO A 178 -4.96 -4.01 -9.24
CA PRO A 178 -5.01 -4.60 -10.58
C PRO A 178 -5.59 -3.67 -11.65
N GLU A 179 -6.58 -2.85 -11.29
CA GLU A 179 -7.24 -1.93 -12.24
C GLU A 179 -6.63 -0.51 -12.26
N ALA A 180 -6.07 -0.05 -11.14
CA ALA A 180 -5.63 1.33 -10.98
C ALA A 180 -4.10 1.51 -11.08
N GLY A 181 -3.34 0.41 -11.09
CA GLY A 181 -1.88 0.46 -11.05
C GLY A 181 -1.37 0.86 -9.67
N LEU A 182 -0.34 1.70 -9.62
CA LEU A 182 0.28 2.14 -8.36
C LEU A 182 -0.68 3.06 -7.59
N VAL A 183 -1.13 2.61 -6.41
CA VAL A 183 -2.10 3.35 -5.58
C VAL A 183 -1.48 3.93 -4.31
N GLU A 184 -0.39 3.35 -3.79
CA GLU A 184 0.27 3.82 -2.58
C GLU A 184 1.79 3.73 -2.68
N GLU A 185 2.46 4.75 -2.13
CA GLU A 185 3.90 4.82 -1.95
C GLU A 185 4.22 5.29 -0.54
N ARG A 186 4.88 4.46 0.27
CA ARG A 186 5.13 4.80 1.68
C ARG A 186 6.30 4.05 2.30
N LYS A 187 6.79 4.53 3.44
CA LYS A 187 7.84 3.88 4.23
C LYS A 187 7.30 2.61 4.90
N VAL A 188 8.06 1.51 4.86
CA VAL A 188 7.67 0.27 5.54
C VAL A 188 8.64 -0.07 6.66
N SER A 189 8.66 0.77 7.70
CA SER A 189 9.42 0.53 8.92
C SER A 189 8.58 -0.17 9.98
N LYS A 190 9.22 -0.65 11.05
CA LYS A 190 8.49 -1.17 12.24
C LYS A 190 7.43 -0.20 12.77
N LYS A 191 7.66 1.11 12.67
CA LYS A 191 6.71 2.14 13.14
C LYS A 191 5.55 2.38 12.18
N PHE A 192 5.77 2.17 10.89
CA PHE A 192 4.84 2.51 9.82
C PHE A 192 4.08 1.30 9.28
N ILE A 193 4.30 0.09 9.83
CA ILE A 193 3.66 -1.12 9.32
C ILE A 193 2.13 -1.08 9.50
N GLU A 194 1.63 -0.44 10.56
CA GLU A 194 0.18 -0.31 10.77
C GLU A 194 -0.46 0.61 9.73
N GLU A 195 0.24 1.65 9.26
CA GLU A 195 -0.23 2.52 8.18
C GLU A 195 -0.30 1.75 6.85
N VAL A 196 0.67 0.85 6.60
CA VAL A 196 0.63 -0.03 5.43
C VAL A 196 -0.52 -1.04 5.54
N ARG A 197 -0.74 -1.61 6.74
CA ARG A 197 -1.86 -2.51 6.99
C ARG A 197 -3.19 -1.81 6.76
N SER A 198 -3.36 -0.60 7.29
CA SER A 198 -4.59 0.17 7.14
C SER A 198 -4.86 0.48 5.67
N ALA A 199 -3.87 1.01 4.95
CA ALA A 199 -3.98 1.26 3.51
C ALA A 199 -4.33 -0.01 2.72
N LEU A 200 -3.70 -1.15 3.05
CA LEU A 200 -4.04 -2.41 2.38
C LEU A 200 -5.47 -2.86 2.66
N ARG A 201 -5.98 -2.67 3.89
CA ARG A 201 -7.39 -2.96 4.23
C ARG A 201 -8.37 -2.10 3.43
N CYS A 202 -8.03 -0.83 3.19
CA CYS A 202 -8.83 0.05 2.35
C CYS A 202 -9.09 -0.56 0.96
N TYR A 203 -8.05 -1.11 0.32
CA TYR A 203 -8.18 -1.71 -1.01
C TYR A 203 -8.79 -3.12 -0.99
N VAL A 204 -8.51 -3.91 0.05
CA VAL A 204 -9.01 -5.29 0.14
C VAL A 204 -10.49 -5.34 0.53
N TYR A 205 -10.92 -4.49 1.46
CA TYR A 205 -12.27 -4.54 2.04
C TYR A 205 -13.15 -3.34 1.65
N GLY A 206 -12.58 -2.29 1.05
CA GLY A 206 -13.31 -1.05 0.77
C GLY A 206 -13.52 -0.14 1.99
N GLU A 207 -12.87 -0.45 3.12
CA GLU A 207 -13.01 0.29 4.39
C GLU A 207 -12.01 1.47 4.44
N CYS A 208 -12.24 2.51 3.64
CA CYS A 208 -11.44 3.73 3.71
C CYS A 208 -12.00 4.68 4.78
N ASP A 209 -11.17 5.09 5.75
CA ASP A 209 -11.50 6.21 6.63
C ASP A 209 -11.43 7.50 5.79
N VAL A 210 -12.56 7.92 5.22
CA VAL A 210 -12.71 9.26 4.67
C VAL A 210 -13.02 10.16 5.86
N GLU A 211 -12.14 11.10 6.17
CA GLU A 211 -12.41 12.08 7.23
C GLU A 211 -13.75 12.77 6.90
N GLU A 212 -14.76 12.52 7.74
CA GLU A 212 -16.14 12.99 7.58
C GLU A 212 -16.27 14.50 7.78
N ASP A 213 -15.15 15.19 7.99
CA ASP A 213 -15.05 16.65 8.14
C ASP A 213 -15.13 17.41 6.81
N ALA A 214 -15.44 16.74 5.70
CA ALA A 214 -15.94 17.42 4.52
C ALA A 214 -17.25 18.13 4.90
N PRO A 215 -17.34 19.47 4.82
CA PRO A 215 -18.55 20.18 5.22
C PRO A 215 -19.74 19.63 4.45
N ALA A 216 -20.88 19.45 5.12
CA ALA A 216 -22.08 18.78 4.61
C ALA A 216 -22.69 19.36 3.32
N ASP A 217 -22.08 20.41 2.76
CA ASP A 217 -22.47 21.08 1.52
C ASP A 217 -21.41 21.01 0.40
N CYS A 218 -20.32 20.26 0.59
CA CYS A 218 -19.41 19.96 -0.51
C CYS A 218 -20.01 18.85 -1.40
N ARG A 219 -20.88 19.25 -2.33
CA ARG A 219 -21.26 18.37 -3.44
C ARG A 219 -20.06 18.23 -4.38
N VAL A 220 -19.26 17.20 -4.18
CA VAL A 220 -18.15 16.86 -5.08
C VAL A 220 -18.72 16.45 -6.44
N VAL A 221 -18.83 17.42 -7.35
CA VAL A 221 -19.00 17.19 -8.77
C VAL A 221 -17.64 17.47 -9.41
N TYR A 222 -16.91 16.39 -9.74
CA TYR A 222 -15.63 16.43 -10.47
C TYR A 222 -14.45 17.22 -9.83
N GLY A 223 -14.26 17.13 -8.51
CA GLY A 223 -12.95 17.46 -7.92
C GLY A 223 -12.54 18.95 -7.91
N GLU A 224 -13.48 19.86 -8.13
CA GLU A 224 -13.27 21.29 -7.88
C GLU A 224 -14.24 21.75 -6.79
N CYS A 225 -13.68 22.05 -5.61
CA CYS A 225 -14.39 22.83 -4.61
C CYS A 225 -14.41 24.28 -5.10
N ALA A 226 -15.46 24.66 -5.83
CA ALA A 226 -15.76 26.06 -6.04
C ALA A 226 -16.07 26.66 -4.66
N ILE A 227 -15.15 27.48 -4.15
CA ILE A 227 -15.50 28.45 -3.12
C ILE A 227 -16.35 29.46 -3.87
N ASP A 228 -17.66 29.45 -3.64
CA ASP A 228 -18.51 30.56 -4.08
C ASP A 228 -17.93 31.82 -3.43
N ASP A 229 -17.27 32.64 -4.24
CA ASP A 229 -16.79 33.96 -3.85
C ASP A 229 -17.99 34.74 -3.33
N PHE A 230 -18.09 34.82 -2.00
CA PHE A 230 -19.10 35.58 -1.30
C PHE A 230 -18.93 37.04 -1.72
N ASP A 231 -19.87 37.53 -2.53
CA ASP A 231 -19.90 38.90 -3.02
C ASP A 231 -19.72 39.88 -1.84
N ASP A 232 -18.60 40.61 -1.86
CA ASP A 232 -18.33 41.77 -1.01
C ASP A 232 -19.27 42.90 -1.47
N ASP A 233 -20.48 42.93 -0.91
CA ASP A 233 -21.43 44.03 -1.10
C ASP A 233 -20.88 45.29 -0.41
N GLY A 234 -20.08 46.02 -1.18
CA GLY A 234 -19.65 47.39 -0.89
C GLY A 234 -20.84 48.35 -0.78
N GLY A 235 -21.39 48.46 0.43
CA GLY A 235 -22.41 49.44 0.80
C GLY A 235 -21.82 50.72 1.39
N GLY A 236 -21.30 51.60 0.53
CA GLY A 236 -21.04 52.99 0.90
C GLY A 236 -22.30 53.85 0.77
N SER A 237 -22.66 54.57 1.83
CA SER A 237 -23.52 55.77 1.71
C SER A 237 -23.19 56.75 2.82
N GLY A 238 -22.68 57.92 2.43
CA GLY A 238 -22.54 59.08 3.30
C GLY A 238 -23.83 59.88 3.43
N SER A 239 -23.91 60.63 4.52
CA SER A 239 -24.74 61.82 4.74
C SER A 239 -23.92 62.69 5.71
N VAL A 240 -23.29 63.78 5.28
CA VAL A 240 -23.83 65.15 5.22
C VAL A 240 -24.79 65.42 6.39
N GLU A 241 -24.25 66.03 7.47
CA GLU A 241 -24.68 67.31 8.03
C GLU A 241 -23.63 67.82 9.05
#